data_AF-A0A3T0JRB8-F1
#
_entry.id   AF-A0A3T0JRB8-F1
#
_cell.length_a   1.000
_cell.length_b   1.000
_cell.length_c   1.000
_cell.angle_alpha   90.00
_cell.angle_beta   90.00
_cell.angle_gamma   90.00
#
_symmetry.space_group_name_H-M   'P 1'
#
loop_
_entity.id
_entity.type
_entity.pdbx_description
1 polymer ?
#
loop_
_entity_poly.entity_id
_entity_poly.type
_entity_poly.pdbx_seq_one_letter_code
_entity_poly.pdbx_strand_id
1 'polypeptide(L)'
;MEMEFVSGKLERDAGERAIFYEVTFDLKLDFLNFLVMANQFIPSYLDNPINAIRPELAGFAYHYSYNYFFGAAGNIRDNPSLFALFTDPSYYMDQWASDGGPVEQRYGKPSFTVFGNQLRITARQYFRLDAGAPPIEISDLPFMRFEWALNLMEGHVKSTDVAPVTRVVLMYTEEDVVDVGGHNVFRGARYLDNAALSFGPITSAHILVAG
;
A
#
# COMPACT_ATOMS: atom_id res chain seq x y z
N MET A 1 -8.87 8.59 -6.94
CA MET A 1 -7.46 8.24 -6.66
C MET A 1 -6.94 7.50 -7.86
N GLU A 2 -5.67 7.65 -8.23
CA GLU A 2 -5.10 6.97 -9.42
C GLU A 2 -3.68 6.46 -9.20
N MET A 3 -3.43 5.23 -9.62
CA MET A 3 -2.12 4.61 -9.49
C MET A 3 -1.51 4.35 -10.87
N GLU A 4 -0.27 4.79 -11.07
CA GLU A 4 0.46 4.66 -12.33
C GLU A 4 1.81 3.98 -12.13
N PHE A 5 2.08 2.93 -12.90
CA PHE A 5 3.35 2.21 -12.84
C PHE A 5 4.46 3.02 -13.52
N VAL A 6 5.61 3.14 -12.85
CA VAL A 6 6.79 3.85 -13.38
C VAL A 6 7.84 2.85 -13.84
N SER A 7 8.28 1.96 -12.94
CA SER A 7 9.32 0.97 -13.24
C SER A 7 9.32 -0.13 -12.20
N GLY A 8 9.97 -1.24 -12.51
CA GLY A 8 10.28 -2.24 -11.51
C GLY A 8 11.33 -3.23 -11.97
N LYS A 9 11.66 -4.17 -11.09
CA LYS A 9 12.57 -5.27 -11.37
C LYS A 9 12.28 -6.45 -10.44
N LEU A 10 12.60 -7.65 -10.91
CA LEU A 10 12.58 -8.89 -10.15
C LEU A 10 14.00 -9.45 -10.09
N GLU A 11 14.53 -9.66 -8.88
CA GLU A 11 15.91 -10.09 -8.67
C GLU A 11 15.98 -11.21 -7.62
N ARG A 12 17.07 -11.98 -7.64
CA ARG A 12 17.42 -12.91 -6.56
C ARG A 12 18.31 -12.21 -5.55
N ASP A 13 18.04 -12.44 -4.28
CA ASP A 13 18.93 -12.15 -3.17
C ASP A 13 19.48 -13.46 -2.61
N ALA A 14 20.71 -13.80 -3.01
CA ALA A 14 21.36 -15.04 -2.59
C ALA A 14 21.69 -15.05 -1.09
N GLY A 15 21.91 -13.88 -0.48
CA GLY A 15 22.23 -13.76 0.95
C GLY A 15 21.03 -14.07 1.82
N GLU A 16 19.85 -13.65 1.39
CA GLU A 16 18.56 -13.89 2.06
C GLU A 16 17.86 -15.18 1.58
N ARG A 17 18.43 -15.88 0.59
CA ARG A 17 17.79 -17.00 -0.13
C ARG A 17 16.40 -16.63 -0.65
N ALA A 18 16.25 -15.40 -1.11
CA ALA A 18 14.97 -14.80 -1.47
C ALA A 18 14.91 -14.41 -2.95
N ILE A 19 13.68 -14.30 -3.47
CA ILE A 19 13.37 -13.47 -4.63
C ILE A 19 12.71 -12.21 -4.13
N PHE A 20 13.03 -11.06 -4.72
CA PHE A 20 12.32 -9.83 -4.43
C PHE A 20 11.97 -9.10 -5.70
N TYR A 21 10.87 -8.35 -5.66
CA TYR A 21 10.68 -7.26 -6.59
C TYR A 21 10.98 -5.93 -5.92
N GLU A 22 11.38 -4.97 -6.75
CA GLU A 22 11.34 -3.54 -6.45
C GLU A 22 10.43 -2.89 -7.49
N VAL A 23 9.45 -2.11 -7.06
CA VAL A 23 8.53 -1.38 -7.95
C VAL A 23 8.43 0.07 -7.54
N THR A 24 8.20 0.92 -8.55
CA THR A 24 7.96 2.35 -8.41
C THR A 24 6.61 2.70 -9.02
N PHE A 25 5.79 3.41 -8.27
CA PHE A 25 4.49 3.90 -8.71
C PHE A 25 4.31 5.38 -8.36
N ASP A 26 3.54 6.08 -9.18
CA ASP A 26 3.01 7.40 -8.87
C ASP A 26 1.57 7.27 -8.36
N LEU A 27 1.32 7.87 -7.20
CA LEU A 27 0.03 7.90 -6.52
C LEU A 27 -0.55 9.32 -6.59
N LYS A 28 -1.68 9.50 -7.31
CA LYS A 28 -2.39 10.77 -7.53
C LYS A 28 -3.73 10.88 -6.78
N LEU A 29 -3.84 11.90 -5.93
CA LEU A 29 -5.03 12.18 -5.14
C LEU A 29 -5.57 13.54 -5.55
N ASP A 30 -6.86 13.65 -5.83
CA ASP A 30 -7.50 14.95 -5.91
C ASP A 30 -7.83 15.41 -4.49
N PHE A 31 -7.05 16.36 -3.97
CA PHE A 31 -7.20 16.82 -2.59
C PHE A 31 -8.57 17.44 -2.31
N LEU A 32 -9.13 18.19 -3.26
CA LEU A 32 -10.41 18.88 -3.06
C LEU A 32 -11.53 17.85 -2.98
N ASN A 33 -11.56 16.91 -3.92
CA ASN A 33 -12.56 15.84 -3.89
C ASN A 33 -12.36 14.92 -2.69
N PHE A 34 -11.11 14.61 -2.30
CA PHE A 34 -10.82 13.90 -1.06
C PHE A 34 -11.43 14.61 0.17
N LEU A 35 -11.22 15.92 0.31
CA LEU A 35 -11.74 16.69 1.44
C LEU A 35 -13.27 16.71 1.48
N VAL A 36 -13.92 16.87 0.32
CA VAL A 36 -15.38 16.82 0.20
C VAL A 36 -15.90 15.46 0.66
N MET A 37 -15.33 14.37 0.15
CA MET A 37 -15.72 13.01 0.51
C MET A 37 -15.45 12.72 2.00
N ALA A 38 -14.28 13.09 2.51
CA ALA A 38 -13.92 12.88 3.91
C ALA A 38 -14.91 13.58 4.85
N ASN A 39 -15.27 14.84 4.56
CA ASN A 39 -16.23 15.60 5.36
C ASN A 39 -17.67 15.10 5.25
N GLN A 40 -18.03 14.40 4.17
CA GLN A 40 -19.33 13.74 4.04
C GLN A 40 -19.48 12.58 5.05
N PHE A 41 -18.41 11.83 5.31
CA PHE A 41 -18.42 10.70 6.24
C PHE A 41 -18.06 11.09 7.68
N ILE A 42 -17.14 12.04 7.85
CA ILE A 42 -16.68 12.53 9.17
C ILE A 42 -16.64 14.07 9.10
N PRO A 43 -17.62 14.78 9.68
CA PRO A 43 -17.63 16.25 9.64
C PRO A 43 -16.35 16.85 10.20
N SER A 44 -15.79 17.84 9.49
CA SER A 44 -14.55 18.52 9.87
C SER A 44 -13.38 17.56 10.08
N TYR A 45 -13.26 16.55 9.20
CA TYR A 45 -12.36 15.42 9.37
C TYR A 45 -10.91 15.85 9.66
N LEU A 46 -10.34 16.71 8.82
CA LEU A 46 -8.95 17.17 8.92
C LEU A 46 -8.74 18.24 10.01
N ASP A 47 -9.80 18.80 10.58
CA ASP A 47 -9.72 19.85 11.61
C ASP A 47 -9.68 19.27 13.03
N ASN A 48 -10.00 17.98 13.18
CA ASN A 48 -10.10 17.35 14.49
C ASN A 48 -8.84 16.52 14.83
N PRO A 49 -8.07 16.89 15.88
CA PRO A 49 -6.80 16.24 16.22
C PRO A 49 -6.92 14.77 16.61
N ILE A 50 -8.09 14.30 17.04
CA ILE A 50 -8.31 12.89 17.42
C ILE A 50 -8.69 11.99 16.24
N ASN A 51 -9.00 12.57 15.08
CA ASN A 51 -9.18 11.77 13.88
C ASN A 51 -7.82 11.23 13.42
N ALA A 52 -7.86 10.12 12.68
CA ALA A 52 -6.67 9.45 12.20
C ALA A 52 -6.86 8.98 10.77
N ILE A 53 -5.74 8.75 10.09
CA ILE A 53 -5.69 8.17 8.76
C ILE A 53 -4.76 6.96 8.76
N ARG A 54 -5.08 5.94 7.96
CA ARG A 54 -4.16 4.81 7.71
C ARG A 54 -4.10 4.50 6.22
N PRO A 55 -2.92 4.54 5.60
CA PRO A 55 -2.79 4.08 4.22
C PRO A 55 -2.89 2.54 4.15
N GLU A 56 -3.62 2.02 3.17
CA GLU A 56 -3.48 0.62 2.73
C GLU A 56 -2.59 0.60 1.50
N LEU A 57 -1.50 -0.14 1.60
CA LEU A 57 -0.41 -0.17 0.62
C LEU A 57 -0.01 -1.62 0.31
N ALA A 58 -0.98 -2.53 0.20
CA ALA A 58 -0.70 -3.93 -0.12
C ALA A 58 0.15 -4.04 -1.39
N GLY A 59 1.15 -4.93 -1.38
CA GLY A 59 2.14 -5.04 -2.44
C GLY A 59 3.21 -3.94 -2.44
N PHE A 60 3.11 -2.93 -1.58
CA PHE A 60 4.15 -1.91 -1.40
C PHE A 60 4.77 -1.97 -0.01
N ALA A 61 3.95 -1.87 1.03
CA ALA A 61 4.42 -1.83 2.41
C ALA A 61 3.28 -2.14 3.39
N TYR A 62 3.65 -2.57 4.59
CA TYR A 62 2.69 -2.79 5.68
C TYR A 62 2.84 -1.70 6.75
N HIS A 63 1.85 -0.84 6.92
CA HIS A 63 1.87 0.23 7.92
C HIS A 63 1.46 -0.32 9.30
N TYR A 64 2.22 -0.04 10.37
CA TYR A 64 2.03 -0.64 11.69
C TYR A 64 0.68 -0.31 12.34
N SER A 65 0.19 0.92 12.15
CA SER A 65 -1.00 1.42 12.84
C SER A 65 -1.68 2.52 12.03
N TYR A 66 -2.44 3.40 12.68
CA TYR A 66 -3.01 4.62 12.14
C TYR A 66 -2.26 5.85 12.67
N ASN A 67 -2.33 6.95 11.93
CA ASN A 67 -1.70 8.22 12.29
C ASN A 67 -2.77 9.22 12.67
N TYR A 68 -2.85 9.53 13.96
CA TYR A 68 -3.67 10.64 14.44
C TYR A 68 -3.17 11.96 13.86
N PHE A 69 -4.08 12.89 13.63
CA PHE A 69 -3.72 14.20 13.11
C PHE A 69 -2.99 15.05 14.15
N PHE A 70 -3.37 14.96 15.43
CA PHE A 70 -2.74 15.71 16.51
C PHE A 70 -2.46 17.18 16.11
N GLY A 71 -1.20 17.63 16.17
CA GLY A 71 -0.81 18.99 15.83
C GLY A 71 -0.91 19.36 14.34
N ALA A 72 -1.11 18.39 13.44
CA ALA A 72 -1.34 18.65 12.03
C ALA A 72 -2.80 19.04 11.72
N ALA A 73 -3.74 18.79 12.63
CA ALA A 73 -5.14 19.12 12.44
C ALA A 73 -5.35 20.61 12.16
N GLY A 74 -6.19 20.94 11.18
CA GLY A 74 -6.41 22.31 10.67
C GLY A 74 -5.30 22.87 9.76
N ASN A 75 -4.19 22.14 9.61
CA ASN A 75 -3.05 22.53 8.78
C ASN A 75 -2.83 21.62 7.55
N ILE A 76 -3.60 20.54 7.41
CA ILE A 76 -3.58 19.67 6.22
C ILE A 76 -4.42 20.34 5.12
N ARG A 77 -3.76 21.01 4.17
CA ARG A 77 -4.40 21.88 3.17
C ARG A 77 -4.14 21.48 1.73
N ASP A 78 -3.30 20.48 1.52
CA ASP A 78 -2.89 19.99 0.21
C ASP A 78 -2.38 18.54 0.30
N ASN A 79 -2.05 17.96 -0.85
CA ASN A 79 -1.50 16.61 -0.93
C ASN A 79 -0.17 16.46 -0.17
N PRO A 80 0.83 17.35 -0.32
CA PRO A 80 2.08 17.25 0.44
C PRO A 80 1.87 17.17 1.96
N SER A 81 1.03 18.04 2.52
CA SER A 81 0.72 18.03 3.97
C SER A 81 -0.05 16.79 4.40
N LEU A 82 -0.92 16.24 3.55
CA LEU A 82 -1.60 14.98 3.82
C LEU A 82 -0.64 13.78 3.77
N PHE A 83 0.21 13.70 2.74
CA PHE A 83 1.17 12.61 2.56
C PHE A 83 2.19 12.57 3.70
N ALA A 84 2.63 13.73 4.20
CA ALA A 84 3.56 13.83 5.32
C ALA A 84 3.08 13.07 6.58
N LEU A 85 1.77 12.83 6.72
CA LEU A 85 1.21 12.07 7.83
C LEU A 85 1.61 10.59 7.83
N PHE A 86 1.99 10.03 6.69
CA PHE A 86 2.22 8.59 6.55
C PHE A 86 3.43 8.22 5.70
N THR A 87 4.29 9.17 5.32
CA THR A 87 5.50 8.87 4.53
C THR A 87 6.75 8.59 5.37
N ASP A 88 6.65 8.56 6.70
CA ASP A 88 7.79 8.20 7.56
C ASP A 88 8.07 6.69 7.47
N PRO A 89 9.26 6.25 7.00
CA PRO A 89 9.59 4.83 6.88
C PRO A 89 9.54 4.06 8.21
N SER A 90 9.68 4.73 9.36
CA SER A 90 9.61 4.08 10.67
C SER A 90 8.22 3.49 10.98
N TYR A 91 7.18 3.98 10.31
CA TYR A 91 5.81 3.48 10.47
C TYR A 91 5.52 2.18 9.72
N TYR A 92 6.48 1.64 8.97
CA TYR A 92 6.27 0.47 8.13
C TYR A 92 7.01 -0.76 8.66
N MET A 93 6.38 -1.92 8.61
CA MET A 93 6.98 -3.19 9.01
C MET A 93 7.95 -3.72 7.96
N ASP A 94 9.06 -4.27 8.44
CA ASP A 94 10.11 -4.90 7.64
C ASP A 94 10.55 -6.26 8.20
N GLN A 95 9.64 -6.93 8.92
CA GLN A 95 9.87 -8.25 9.51
C GLN A 95 9.32 -9.34 8.58
N TRP A 96 9.96 -10.51 8.62
CA TRP A 96 9.45 -11.71 7.93
C TRP A 96 8.18 -12.22 8.61
N ALA A 97 7.21 -12.62 7.79
CA ALA A 97 5.97 -13.24 8.24
C ALA A 97 5.56 -14.35 7.27
N SER A 98 4.97 -15.42 7.80
CA SER A 98 4.25 -16.44 7.01
C SER A 98 2.75 -16.21 7.17
N ASP A 99 2.01 -16.35 6.06
CA ASP A 99 0.54 -16.31 6.06
C ASP A 99 -0.05 -17.75 6.11
N GLY A 100 0.60 -18.63 6.86
CA GLY A 100 0.21 -20.05 7.01
C GLY A 100 0.60 -20.95 5.83
N GLY A 101 1.29 -20.42 4.81
CA GLY A 101 1.85 -21.16 3.69
C GLY A 101 3.38 -21.35 3.78
N PRO A 102 3.99 -22.10 2.84
CA PRO A 102 5.43 -22.39 2.82
C PRO A 102 6.30 -21.19 2.41
N VAL A 103 5.68 -20.10 1.93
CA VAL A 103 6.35 -18.88 1.51
C VAL A 103 6.27 -17.86 2.63
N GLU A 104 7.43 -17.45 3.15
CA GLU A 104 7.57 -16.28 3.99
C GLU A 104 7.70 -15.03 3.13
N GLN A 105 7.12 -13.92 3.59
CA GLN A 105 7.18 -12.62 2.94
C GLN A 105 7.67 -11.54 3.89
N ARG A 106 8.37 -10.54 3.33
CA ARG A 106 8.83 -9.35 4.06
C ARG A 106 8.76 -8.14 3.15
N TYR A 107 8.15 -7.06 3.62
CA TYR A 107 8.27 -5.75 2.97
C TYR A 107 9.63 -5.13 3.27
N GLY A 108 10.26 -4.52 2.28
CA GLY A 108 11.34 -3.56 2.53
C GLY A 108 10.75 -2.23 3.02
N LYS A 109 11.55 -1.41 3.72
CA LYS A 109 11.14 -0.04 4.05
C LYS A 109 10.85 0.74 2.76
N PRO A 110 9.64 1.27 2.56
CA PRO A 110 9.34 2.05 1.37
C PRO A 110 10.09 3.38 1.41
N SER A 111 10.33 3.93 0.24
CA SER A 111 10.80 5.30 0.07
C SER A 111 9.73 6.11 -0.65
N PHE A 112 9.60 7.36 -0.24
CA PHE A 112 8.57 8.27 -0.72
C PHE A 112 9.21 9.55 -1.23
N THR A 113 8.70 10.07 -2.34
CA THR A 113 9.09 11.39 -2.85
C THR A 113 7.86 12.12 -3.35
N VAL A 114 7.66 13.34 -2.88
CA VAL A 114 6.55 14.19 -3.33
C VAL A 114 7.00 14.95 -4.58
N PHE A 115 6.30 14.75 -5.69
CA PHE A 115 6.51 15.48 -6.95
C PHE A 115 5.26 16.30 -7.27
N GLY A 116 5.28 17.59 -6.90
CA GLY A 116 4.11 18.46 -6.98
C GLY A 116 2.97 17.91 -6.12
N ASN A 117 1.87 17.51 -6.75
CA ASN A 117 0.68 16.98 -6.07
C ASN A 117 0.61 15.45 -6.06
N GLN A 118 1.69 14.74 -6.41
CA GLN A 118 1.72 13.28 -6.49
C GLN A 118 2.73 12.72 -5.51
N LEU A 119 2.48 11.50 -5.03
CA LEU A 119 3.40 10.75 -4.21
C LEU A 119 4.03 9.63 -5.03
N ARG A 120 5.33 9.71 -5.28
CA ARG A 120 6.09 8.59 -5.84
C ARG A 120 6.51 7.66 -4.71
N ILE A 121 6.13 6.40 -4.80
CA ILE A 121 6.55 5.34 -3.88
C ILE A 121 7.51 4.41 -4.61
N THR A 122 8.64 4.08 -3.98
CA THR A 122 9.48 2.93 -4.36
C THR A 122 9.48 1.95 -3.21
N ALA A 123 9.08 0.71 -3.50
CA ALA A 123 8.83 -0.32 -2.52
C ALA A 123 9.44 -1.66 -2.95
N ARG A 124 9.77 -2.49 -1.96
CA ARG A 124 10.29 -3.84 -2.17
C ARG A 124 9.46 -4.85 -1.41
N GLN A 125 9.27 -6.03 -1.97
CA GLN A 125 8.76 -7.19 -1.25
C GLN A 125 9.63 -8.39 -1.56
N TYR A 126 10.04 -9.07 -0.49
CA TYR A 126 10.88 -10.25 -0.51
C TYR A 126 10.01 -11.48 -0.23
N PHE A 127 10.36 -12.59 -0.89
CA PHE A 127 9.73 -13.89 -0.74
C PHE A 127 10.81 -14.94 -0.59
N ARG A 128 10.65 -15.86 0.36
CA ARG A 128 11.54 -17.02 0.50
C ARG A 128 10.75 -18.23 1.00
N LEU A 129 11.31 -19.41 0.79
CA LEU A 129 10.82 -20.64 1.41
C LEU A 129 11.54 -20.88 2.74
N ASP A 130 10.93 -21.70 3.60
CA ASP A 130 11.48 -22.08 4.90
C ASP A 130 12.93 -22.58 4.85
N ALA A 131 13.65 -22.39 5.95
CA ALA A 131 15.01 -22.91 6.13
C ALA A 131 15.04 -24.44 5.97
N GLY A 132 15.64 -24.92 4.87
CA GLY A 132 15.74 -26.34 4.53
C GLY A 132 15.00 -26.73 3.25
N ALA A 133 14.10 -25.88 2.76
CA ALA A 133 13.52 -26.03 1.43
C ALA A 133 14.57 -25.75 0.33
N PRO A 134 14.32 -26.17 -0.93
CA PRO A 134 15.04 -25.64 -2.08
C PRO A 134 14.98 -24.11 -2.14
N PRO A 135 15.89 -23.45 -2.89
CA PRO A 135 15.75 -22.03 -3.19
C PRO A 135 14.38 -21.75 -3.82
N ILE A 136 13.78 -20.63 -3.45
CA ILE A 136 12.53 -20.17 -4.06
C ILE A 136 12.73 -19.89 -5.55
N GLU A 137 11.77 -20.29 -6.36
CA GLU A 137 11.70 -20.04 -7.80
C GLU A 137 10.55 -19.08 -8.14
N ILE A 138 10.57 -18.50 -9.35
CA ILE A 138 9.52 -17.55 -9.78
C ILE A 138 8.14 -18.20 -9.76
N SER A 139 8.04 -19.50 -10.07
CA SER A 139 6.80 -20.27 -10.03
C SER A 139 6.19 -20.40 -8.63
N ASP A 140 6.99 -20.17 -7.58
CA ASP A 140 6.52 -20.24 -6.19
C ASP A 140 5.98 -18.89 -5.70
N LEU A 141 6.14 -17.81 -6.47
CA LEU A 141 5.70 -16.48 -6.07
C LEU A 141 4.16 -16.42 -5.96
N PRO A 142 3.63 -15.81 -4.88
CA PRO A 142 2.19 -15.68 -4.71
C PRO A 142 1.62 -14.68 -5.73
N PHE A 143 0.30 -14.61 -5.79
CA PHE A 143 -0.38 -13.53 -6.51
C PHE A 143 -0.02 -12.17 -5.90
N MET A 144 0.59 -11.29 -6.69
CA MET A 144 1.09 -9.99 -6.24
C MET A 144 0.21 -8.87 -6.80
N ARG A 145 -0.57 -8.24 -5.92
CA ARG A 145 -1.40 -7.09 -6.24
C ARG A 145 -0.89 -5.82 -5.57
N PHE A 146 -1.24 -4.69 -6.15
CA PHE A 146 -0.87 -3.37 -5.65
C PHE A 146 -2.13 -2.62 -5.23
N GLU A 147 -2.16 -2.20 -3.98
CA GLU A 147 -3.25 -1.42 -3.43
C GLU A 147 -2.79 -0.03 -3.05
N TRP A 148 -3.68 0.93 -3.31
CA TRP A 148 -3.58 2.25 -2.75
C TRP A 148 -4.96 2.68 -2.25
N ALA A 149 -5.10 2.68 -0.93
CA ALA A 149 -6.28 3.20 -0.26
C ALA A 149 -5.93 4.06 0.96
N LEU A 150 -6.90 4.82 1.44
CA LEU A 150 -6.83 5.60 2.66
C LEU A 150 -8.04 5.25 3.54
N ASN A 151 -7.79 4.68 4.71
CA ASN A 151 -8.81 4.54 5.75
C ASN A 151 -8.98 5.89 6.44
N LEU A 152 -10.19 6.44 6.37
CA LEU A 152 -10.58 7.62 7.13
C LEU A 152 -11.13 7.15 8.47
N MET A 153 -10.45 7.49 9.57
CA MET A 153 -10.75 6.96 10.89
C MET A 153 -11.23 8.06 11.84
N GLU A 154 -12.41 7.87 12.42
CA GLU A 154 -13.01 8.81 13.37
C GLU A 154 -12.51 8.51 14.79
N GLY A 155 -12.01 9.54 15.48
CA GLY A 155 -11.60 9.45 16.87
C GLY A 155 -12.76 9.57 17.86
N HIS A 156 -12.55 9.12 19.09
CA HIS A 156 -13.56 9.18 20.14
C HIS A 156 -13.06 9.96 21.37
N VAL A 157 -13.83 10.97 21.80
CA VAL A 157 -13.49 11.82 22.96
C VAL A 157 -13.67 11.09 24.30
N LYS A 158 -14.53 10.06 24.35
CA LYS A 158 -15.00 9.48 25.61
C LYS A 158 -14.02 8.50 26.29
N SER A 159 -12.91 8.14 25.66
CA SER A 159 -11.88 7.29 26.27
C SER A 159 -10.59 7.36 25.44
N THR A 160 -9.46 7.61 26.10
CA THR A 160 -8.11 7.53 25.51
C THR A 160 -7.69 6.11 25.13
N ASP A 161 -8.46 5.10 25.57
CA ASP A 161 -8.15 3.68 25.38
C ASP A 161 -8.93 3.06 24.20
N VAL A 162 -9.72 3.84 23.48
CA VAL A 162 -10.48 3.36 22.31
C VAL A 162 -9.79 3.82 21.03
N ALA A 163 -9.33 2.86 20.24
CA ALA A 163 -8.79 3.10 18.91
C ALA A 163 -9.82 3.80 18.01
N PRO A 164 -9.39 4.69 17.09
CA PRO A 164 -10.29 5.31 16.13
C PRO A 164 -10.87 4.23 15.21
N VAL A 165 -12.06 4.48 14.67
CA VAL A 165 -12.80 3.51 13.85
C VAL A 165 -12.77 3.96 12.39
N THR A 166 -12.39 3.06 11.48
CA THR A 166 -12.54 3.31 10.04
C THR A 166 -14.01 3.55 9.70
N ARG A 167 -14.33 4.73 9.17
CA ARG A 167 -15.68 5.07 8.70
C ARG A 167 -15.87 4.83 7.22
N VAL A 168 -14.80 5.03 6.45
CA VAL A 168 -14.79 4.80 5.00
C VAL A 168 -13.36 4.53 4.54
N VAL A 169 -13.25 3.75 3.46
CA VAL A 169 -11.99 3.50 2.76
C VAL A 169 -12.10 4.14 1.38
N LEU A 170 -11.22 5.08 1.08
CA LEU A 170 -11.11 5.67 -0.25
C LEU A 170 -10.02 4.94 -1.02
N MET A 171 -10.35 4.39 -2.18
CA MET A 171 -9.42 3.62 -3.01
C MET A 171 -9.52 4.04 -4.48
N TYR A 172 -8.54 3.60 -5.29
CA TYR A 172 -8.53 3.87 -6.74
C TYR A 172 -9.36 2.87 -7.56
N THR A 173 -9.76 1.76 -6.95
CA THR A 173 -10.52 0.66 -7.56
C THR A 173 -12.03 0.87 -7.41
N GLU A 174 -12.80 0.09 -8.15
CA GLU A 174 -14.25 -0.01 -7.96
C GLU A 174 -14.58 -0.90 -6.74
N GLU A 175 -15.81 -0.83 -6.22
CA GLU A 175 -16.23 -1.61 -5.06
C GLU A 175 -16.54 -3.07 -5.39
N ASP A 176 -16.80 -3.40 -6.66
CA ASP A 176 -17.10 -4.77 -7.07
C ASP A 176 -15.83 -5.62 -7.15
N VAL A 177 -16.00 -6.92 -6.92
CA VAL A 177 -14.90 -7.88 -6.94
C VAL A 177 -15.00 -8.81 -8.14
N VAL A 178 -13.84 -9.11 -8.72
CA VAL A 178 -13.67 -10.04 -9.84
C VAL A 178 -12.71 -11.16 -9.44
N ASP A 179 -12.87 -12.33 -10.06
CA ASP A 179 -11.95 -13.45 -9.90
C ASP A 179 -10.76 -13.29 -10.85
N VAL A 180 -9.56 -13.24 -10.30
CA VAL A 180 -8.30 -13.25 -11.07
C VAL A 180 -7.50 -14.46 -10.60
N GLY A 181 -7.62 -15.57 -11.34
CA GLY A 181 -6.87 -16.79 -11.05
C GLY A 181 -7.20 -17.40 -9.69
N GLY A 182 -8.46 -17.37 -9.26
CA GLY A 182 -8.89 -17.86 -7.95
C GLY A 182 -8.76 -16.84 -6.81
N HIS A 183 -8.35 -15.61 -7.10
CA HIS A 183 -8.25 -14.53 -6.12
C HIS A 183 -9.37 -13.49 -6.34
N ASN A 184 -10.17 -13.24 -5.30
CA ASN A 184 -11.11 -12.13 -5.29
C ASN A 184 -10.36 -10.80 -5.14
N VAL A 185 -10.43 -9.96 -6.16
CA VAL A 185 -9.78 -8.64 -6.20
C VAL A 185 -10.78 -7.58 -6.62
N PHE A 186 -10.64 -6.36 -6.12
CA PHE A 186 -11.45 -5.24 -6.59
C PHE A 186 -11.22 -4.98 -8.08
N ARG A 187 -12.29 -4.72 -8.83
CA ARG A 187 -12.19 -4.32 -10.24
C ARG A 187 -11.35 -3.05 -10.35
N GLY A 188 -10.46 -3.04 -11.35
CA GLY A 188 -9.47 -1.99 -11.55
C GLY A 188 -8.17 -2.19 -10.77
N ALA A 189 -8.08 -3.19 -9.88
CA ALA A 189 -6.85 -3.45 -9.13
C ALA A 189 -5.70 -3.84 -10.07
N ARG A 190 -4.52 -3.27 -9.83
CA ARG A 190 -3.29 -3.62 -10.55
C ARG A 190 -2.61 -4.82 -9.91
N TYR A 191 -2.10 -5.72 -10.74
CA TYR A 191 -1.37 -6.91 -10.29
C TYR A 191 -0.26 -7.30 -11.27
N LEU A 192 0.73 -8.05 -10.79
CA LEU A 192 1.79 -8.61 -11.64
C LEU A 192 1.27 -9.83 -12.40
N ASP A 193 1.57 -9.89 -13.70
CA ASP A 193 1.39 -11.10 -14.49
C ASP A 193 2.48 -12.13 -14.16
N ASN A 194 2.23 -12.97 -13.15
CA ASN A 194 3.17 -14.00 -12.72
C ASN A 194 3.59 -14.94 -13.86
N ALA A 195 2.72 -15.18 -14.85
CA ALA A 195 3.04 -16.09 -15.96
C ALA A 195 4.06 -15.50 -16.94
N ALA A 196 4.14 -14.17 -17.03
CA ALA A 196 5.10 -13.45 -17.87
C ALA A 196 6.39 -13.05 -17.12
N LEU A 197 6.48 -13.30 -15.81
CA LEU A 197 7.62 -12.87 -15.01
C LEU A 197 8.91 -13.65 -15.34
N SER A 198 10.01 -12.91 -15.38
CA SER A 198 11.37 -13.42 -15.42
C SER A 198 12.28 -12.49 -14.59
N PHE A 199 13.48 -12.94 -14.23
CA PHE A 199 14.45 -12.06 -13.58
C PHE A 199 14.87 -10.92 -14.51
N GLY A 200 14.94 -9.71 -13.97
CA GLY A 200 15.25 -8.50 -14.71
C GLY A 200 14.15 -7.45 -14.62
N PRO A 201 14.04 -6.55 -15.61
CA PRO A 201 13.09 -5.44 -15.57
C PRO A 201 11.63 -5.89 -15.56
N ILE A 202 10.84 -5.31 -14.66
CA ILE A 202 9.38 -5.31 -14.71
C ILE A 202 8.98 -4.04 -15.47
N THR A 203 8.18 -4.22 -16.51
CA THR A 203 7.67 -3.13 -17.37
C THR A 203 6.15 -3.06 -17.26
N SER A 204 5.54 -2.02 -17.83
CA SER A 204 4.08 -1.87 -17.85
C SER A 204 3.34 -3.06 -18.48
N ALA A 205 3.97 -3.80 -19.40
CA ALA A 205 3.40 -5.01 -19.99
C ALA A 205 3.19 -6.15 -18.97
N HIS A 206 3.91 -6.13 -17.85
CA HIS A 206 3.77 -7.10 -16.76
C HIS A 206 2.76 -6.66 -15.69
N ILE A 207 2.18 -5.45 -15.81
CA ILE A 207 1.22 -4.90 -14.85
C ILE A 207 -0.16 -4.94 -15.48
N LEU A 208 -0.96 -5.92 -15.06
CA LEU A 208 -2.31 -6.12 -15.53
C LEU A 208 -3.31 -5.36 -14.64
N VAL A 209 -4.53 -5.23 -15.13
CA VAL A 209 -5.67 -4.60 -14.44
C VAL A 209 -6.79 -5.62 -14.34
N ALA A 210 -7.32 -5.82 -13.14
CA ALA A 210 -8.44 -6.72 -12.90
C ALA A 210 -9.72 -6.14 -13.53
N GLY A 211 -10.43 -6.94 -14.33
CA GLY A 211 -11.63 -6.51 -15.07
C GLY A 211 -12.57 -7.66 -15.36
#